data_AF-A0A4U6TEQ8-F1
#
_entry.id   AF-A0A4U6TEQ8-F1
#
_cell.length_a   1.000
_cell.length_b   1.000
_cell.length_c   1.000
_cell.angle_alpha   90.00
_cell.angle_beta   90.00
_cell.angle_gamma   90.00
#
_symmetry.space_group_name_H-M   'P 1'
#
loop_
_entity.id
_entity.type
_entity.pdbx_description
1 polymer ?
#
loop_
_entity_poly.entity_id
_entity_poly.type
_entity_poly.pdbx_seq_one_letter_code
_entity_poly.pdbx_strand_id
1 'polypeptide(L)'
;MATAPANGDSQSGPQRNYQVVVAATRDMGIGKDGVLPWKLLGDLKFFKEVTLSTSDPAKKNAVIMGRKTWESIPVKSRPLPGRLNVILTRSGSFDFATVENVVICGSMKSALELLASTPYCVSIEKVFVIGGGQVLREYLNGPACEAIHLTDVQSSIECDTFIPPIDFSVFQPWYSSFPVVESNIRHSFVTFVRVRKSLEETHVSNGKESTEVDTKNDKFETENFSFLPKMIFDRHEEYHYLNLAEDIIKSGAQKNDRTGTGTLSKFGCQMRFNLRKNFPLLTTKRVFWHGVVEELLWFISGSTNAKVLQEKGIHIWDGNASREYLDSVGLAHREEGDLGPVYGFQWRHFGAEYTDMHADYTGKGFDQLMDVIDKIKNNPDDRRIILSAWNPSDLKKMALPPCHMFAQVFLLGISSML
;
A
#
# COMPACT_ATOMS: atom_id res chain seq x y z
N MET A 1 -13.27 68.23 -6.54
CA MET A 1 -14.40 67.30 -6.33
C MET A 1 -14.69 66.58 -7.63
N ALA A 2 -14.32 65.30 -7.72
CA ALA A 2 -14.93 64.30 -8.57
C ALA A 2 -14.44 62.94 -8.08
N THR A 3 -15.41 62.08 -7.78
CA THR A 3 -15.36 60.85 -7.01
C THR A 3 -14.78 59.66 -7.77
N ALA A 4 -14.14 58.74 -7.04
CA ALA A 4 -13.62 57.47 -7.52
C ALA A 4 -14.71 56.52 -8.05
N PRO A 5 -14.40 55.63 -9.01
CA PRO A 5 -15.15 54.40 -9.16
C PRO A 5 -14.50 53.32 -8.28
N ALA A 6 -15.28 52.83 -7.32
CA ALA A 6 -15.05 51.53 -6.69
C ALA A 6 -15.46 50.44 -7.70
N ASN A 7 -14.52 49.55 -8.01
CA ASN A 7 -14.75 48.14 -8.37
C ASN A 7 -13.40 47.49 -8.68
N GLY A 8 -12.86 46.76 -7.70
CA GLY A 8 -11.70 45.90 -7.86
C GLY A 8 -12.13 44.45 -7.68
N ASP A 9 -12.78 43.88 -8.69
CA ASP A 9 -12.83 42.42 -8.84
C ASP A 9 -11.39 41.96 -9.05
N SER A 10 -10.84 41.26 -8.05
CA SER A 10 -9.50 40.70 -8.11
C SER A 10 -9.45 39.58 -9.13
N GLN A 11 -9.04 39.87 -10.36
CA GLN A 11 -8.69 38.85 -11.35
C GLN A 11 -7.56 37.98 -10.78
N SER A 12 -7.87 36.73 -10.43
CA SER A 12 -6.87 35.76 -10.00
C SER A 12 -6.08 35.25 -11.22
N GLY A 13 -4.79 35.55 -11.28
CA GLY A 13 -3.90 34.97 -12.30
C GLY A 13 -3.82 33.44 -12.21
N PRO A 14 -3.25 32.76 -13.23
CA PRO A 14 -3.07 31.32 -13.20
C PRO A 14 -2.17 30.90 -12.03
N GLN A 15 -2.52 29.83 -11.33
CA GLN A 15 -1.77 29.28 -10.19
C GLN A 15 -1.42 27.81 -10.45
N ARG A 16 -0.23 27.39 -10.02
CA ARG A 16 0.16 25.97 -10.01
C ARG A 16 -0.46 25.24 -8.82
N ASN A 17 -0.80 23.97 -9.04
CA ASN A 17 -0.99 23.04 -7.94
C ASN A 17 0.35 22.61 -7.33
N TYR A 18 0.31 22.06 -6.12
CA TYR A 18 1.49 21.59 -5.40
C TYR A 18 1.24 20.28 -4.67
N GLN A 19 2.33 19.66 -4.23
CA GLN A 19 2.34 18.48 -3.36
C GLN A 19 3.06 18.84 -2.07
N VAL A 20 2.76 18.15 -0.97
CA VAL A 20 3.46 18.34 0.31
C VAL A 20 4.44 17.20 0.52
N VAL A 21 5.63 17.50 1.06
CA VAL A 21 6.55 16.49 1.58
C VAL A 21 6.88 16.83 3.03
N VAL A 22 6.59 15.92 3.95
CA VAL A 22 6.76 16.17 5.38
C VAL A 22 7.03 14.88 6.14
N ALA A 23 7.86 14.95 7.18
CA ALA A 23 7.98 13.90 8.20
C ALA A 23 7.28 14.37 9.48
N ALA A 24 6.42 13.53 10.05
CA ALA A 24 5.68 13.90 11.25
C ALA A 24 5.47 12.70 12.19
N THR A 25 5.40 12.96 13.49
CA THR A 25 4.96 11.99 14.49
C THR A 25 3.47 11.67 14.34
N ARG A 26 2.98 10.66 15.07
CA ARG A 26 1.54 10.33 15.14
C ARG A 26 0.65 11.51 15.51
N ASP A 27 1.15 12.42 16.35
CA ASP A 27 0.44 13.63 16.79
C ASP A 27 0.71 14.82 15.87
N MET A 28 1.22 14.57 14.66
CA MET A 28 1.55 15.58 13.64
C MET A 28 2.62 16.59 14.11
N GLY A 29 3.53 16.18 14.99
CA GLY A 29 4.70 16.96 15.40
C GLY A 29 5.82 16.84 14.37
N ILE A 30 6.43 17.96 13.98
CA ILE A 30 7.43 18.03 12.89
C ILE A 30 8.77 18.65 13.29
N GLY A 31 8.86 19.23 14.49
CA GLY A 31 9.98 20.08 14.88
C GLY A 31 10.07 20.31 16.38
N LYS A 32 11.30 20.51 16.85
CA LYS A 32 11.65 20.90 18.22
C LYS A 32 12.81 21.87 18.15
N ASP A 33 12.69 23.02 18.82
CA ASP A 33 13.72 24.07 18.89
C ASP A 33 14.25 24.52 17.51
N GLY A 34 13.38 24.51 16.49
CA GLY A 34 13.71 24.92 15.12
C GLY A 34 14.50 23.89 14.30
N VAL A 35 14.68 22.67 14.80
CA VAL A 35 15.33 21.56 14.08
C VAL A 35 14.42 20.33 14.00
N LEU A 36 14.81 19.37 13.17
CA LEU A 36 14.15 18.05 13.14
C LEU A 36 14.47 17.30 14.45
N PRO A 37 13.46 16.74 15.15
CA PRO A 37 13.68 16.02 16.41
C PRO A 37 14.35 14.65 16.26
N TRP A 38 14.61 14.22 15.02
CA TRP A 38 15.18 12.92 14.68
C TRP A 38 16.19 13.04 13.55
N LYS A 39 16.97 11.98 13.38
CA LYS A 39 17.91 11.82 12.27
C LYS A 39 17.63 10.51 11.54
N LEU A 40 16.88 10.62 10.44
CA LEU A 40 16.47 9.50 9.59
C LEU A 40 17.06 9.72 8.20
N LEU A 41 18.14 9.02 7.87
CA LEU A 41 18.76 9.04 6.54
C LEU A 41 17.82 8.45 5.49
N GLY A 42 17.00 7.46 5.86
CA GLY A 42 15.95 6.90 5.00
C GLY A 42 14.94 7.97 4.56
N ASP A 43 14.48 8.79 5.51
CA ASP A 43 13.61 9.94 5.25
C ASP A 43 14.28 10.98 4.35
N LEU A 44 15.52 11.37 4.64
CA LEU A 44 16.24 12.34 3.80
C LEU A 44 16.46 11.82 2.37
N LYS A 45 16.69 10.51 2.22
CA LYS A 45 16.79 9.86 0.91
C LYS A 45 15.43 9.91 0.19
N PHE A 46 14.34 9.54 0.86
CA PHE A 46 12.99 9.61 0.31
C PHE A 46 12.60 11.04 -0.09
N PHE A 47 12.81 12.03 0.80
CA PHE A 47 12.63 13.45 0.51
C PHE A 47 13.39 13.89 -0.74
N LYS A 48 14.67 13.50 -0.85
CA LYS A 48 15.49 13.82 -2.01
C LYS A 48 14.92 13.15 -3.27
N GLU A 49 14.58 11.87 -3.22
CA GLU A 49 14.06 11.13 -4.37
C GLU A 49 12.74 11.74 -4.88
N VAL A 50 11.78 11.99 -3.99
CA VAL A 50 10.48 12.58 -4.31
C VAL A 50 10.64 13.98 -4.91
N THR A 51 11.43 14.84 -4.27
CA THR A 51 11.54 16.25 -4.70
C THR A 51 12.47 16.46 -5.88
N LEU A 52 13.40 15.54 -6.16
CA LEU A 52 14.37 15.67 -7.27
C LEU A 52 13.90 14.98 -8.55
N SER A 53 13.14 13.89 -8.45
CA SER A 53 12.75 13.09 -9.62
C SER A 53 11.79 13.85 -10.54
N THR A 54 12.13 13.90 -11.83
CA THR A 54 11.28 14.40 -12.91
C THR A 54 11.01 13.30 -13.91
N SER A 55 9.87 13.39 -14.60
CA SER A 55 9.55 12.55 -15.76
C SER A 55 10.30 13.05 -16.99
N ASP A 56 10.48 14.37 -17.11
CA ASP A 56 11.25 15.03 -18.16
C ASP A 56 12.65 15.42 -17.64
N PRO A 57 13.74 14.82 -18.16
CA PRO A 57 15.11 15.15 -17.76
C PRO A 57 15.53 16.59 -18.04
N ALA A 58 14.82 17.31 -18.93
CA ALA A 58 15.09 18.72 -19.23
C ALA A 58 14.47 19.68 -18.21
N LYS A 59 13.59 19.18 -17.34
CA LYS A 59 12.91 19.97 -16.31
C LYS A 59 13.52 19.74 -14.93
N LYS A 60 13.21 20.64 -14.01
CA LYS A 60 13.49 20.50 -12.57
C LYS A 60 12.21 20.67 -11.77
N ASN A 61 12.25 20.36 -10.48
CA ASN A 61 11.14 20.66 -9.57
C ASN A 61 11.41 21.92 -8.76
N ALA A 62 10.36 22.50 -8.19
CA ALA A 62 10.44 23.60 -7.24
C ALA A 62 10.09 23.11 -5.82
N VAL A 63 10.80 23.65 -4.82
CA VAL A 63 10.53 23.43 -3.40
C VAL A 63 10.20 24.77 -2.75
N ILE A 64 9.02 24.89 -2.18
CA ILE A 64 8.52 26.06 -1.45
C ILE A 64 8.69 25.82 0.05
N MET A 65 9.31 26.78 0.74
CA MET A 65 9.50 26.71 2.18
C MET A 65 9.42 28.08 2.86
N GLY A 66 9.04 28.10 4.14
CA GLY A 66 9.13 29.31 4.96
C GLY A 66 10.58 29.65 5.33
N ARG A 67 10.85 30.93 5.63
CA ARG A 67 12.18 31.43 6.03
C ARG A 67 12.86 30.61 7.14
N LYS A 68 12.14 30.26 8.21
CA LYS A 68 12.70 29.46 9.32
C LYS A 68 13.13 28.06 8.87
N THR A 69 12.39 27.45 7.95
CA THR A 69 12.76 26.15 7.37
C THR A 69 14.04 26.29 6.53
N TRP A 70 14.15 27.33 5.69
CA TRP A 70 15.39 27.62 4.97
C TRP A 70 16.59 27.82 5.91
N GLU A 71 16.38 28.53 7.02
CA GLU A 71 17.41 28.75 8.05
C GLU A 71 17.84 27.46 8.76
N SER A 72 16.91 26.50 8.94
CA SER A 72 17.18 25.19 9.55
C SER A 72 17.97 24.23 8.65
N ILE A 73 17.97 24.44 7.32
CA ILE A 73 18.74 23.60 6.40
C ILE A 73 20.24 23.92 6.57
N PRO A 74 21.10 22.90 6.76
CA PRO A 74 22.54 23.11 6.89
C PRO A 74 23.12 23.93 5.74
N VAL A 75 24.05 24.85 6.02
CA VAL A 75 24.64 25.75 5.02
C VAL A 75 25.22 24.99 3.82
N LYS A 76 25.84 23.83 4.06
CA LYS A 76 26.41 22.95 3.02
C LYS A 76 25.36 22.30 2.10
N SER A 77 24.09 22.34 2.49
CA SER A 77 22.97 21.68 1.81
C SER A 77 21.98 22.68 1.21
N ARG A 78 22.17 24.00 1.42
CA ARG A 78 21.35 25.07 0.84
C ARG A 78 22.15 25.85 -0.22
N PRO A 79 21.56 26.17 -1.39
CA PRO A 79 20.24 25.72 -1.86
C PRO A 79 20.18 24.21 -2.05
N LEU A 80 18.97 23.64 -1.99
CA LEU A 80 18.78 22.22 -2.26
C LEU A 80 19.12 21.95 -3.74
N PRO A 81 20.16 21.14 -4.04
CA PRO A 81 20.68 21.02 -5.40
C PRO A 81 19.67 20.34 -6.34
N GLY A 82 19.73 20.73 -7.63
CA GLY A 82 18.86 20.21 -8.70
C GLY A 82 17.41 20.67 -8.63
N ARG A 83 17.08 21.63 -7.76
CA ARG A 83 15.72 22.14 -7.53
C ARG A 83 15.72 23.66 -7.48
N LEU A 84 14.60 24.26 -7.88
CA LEU A 84 14.34 25.68 -7.63
C LEU A 84 13.87 25.85 -6.18
N ASN A 85 14.56 26.66 -5.38
CA ASN A 85 14.25 26.90 -3.98
C ASN A 85 13.45 28.21 -3.86
N VAL A 86 12.19 28.13 -3.45
CA VAL A 86 11.31 29.29 -3.27
C VAL A 86 11.12 29.54 -1.77
N ILE A 87 11.57 30.71 -1.30
CA ILE A 87 11.56 31.08 0.10
C ILE A 87 10.42 32.09 0.34
N LEU A 88 9.49 31.72 1.21
CA LEU A 88 8.42 32.60 1.65
C LEU A 88 8.90 33.49 2.80
N THR A 89 8.95 34.80 2.56
CA THR A 89 9.26 35.79 3.59
C THR A 89 8.63 37.15 3.31
N ARG A 90 8.24 37.86 4.37
CA ARG A 90 7.67 39.22 4.30
C ARG A 90 8.73 40.31 4.49
N SER A 91 9.91 39.96 4.98
CA SER A 91 11.02 40.89 5.18
C SER A 91 11.77 41.08 3.86
N GLY A 92 11.68 42.28 3.27
CA GLY A 92 12.29 42.62 1.98
C GLY A 92 13.82 42.78 1.97
N SER A 93 14.50 42.47 3.07
CA SER A 93 15.93 42.75 3.27
C SER A 93 16.74 41.46 3.50
N PHE A 94 16.79 40.59 2.50
CA PHE A 94 17.70 39.45 2.51
C PHE A 94 18.42 39.34 1.16
N ASP A 95 19.75 39.43 1.18
CA ASP A 95 20.67 39.32 0.03
C ASP A 95 20.75 37.89 -0.53
N PHE A 96 19.62 37.23 -0.80
CA PHE A 96 19.61 35.94 -1.51
C PHE A 96 19.37 36.09 -3.02
N ALA A 97 19.11 37.32 -3.49
CA ALA A 97 18.76 37.61 -4.89
C ALA A 97 19.87 37.26 -5.90
N THR A 98 21.08 36.96 -5.43
CA THR A 98 22.24 36.59 -6.25
C THR A 98 22.51 35.08 -6.27
N VAL A 99 21.79 34.28 -5.46
CA VAL A 99 22.01 32.83 -5.39
C VAL A 99 21.23 32.15 -6.50
N GLU A 100 21.95 31.45 -7.39
CA GLU A 100 21.34 30.70 -8.48
C GLU A 100 20.33 29.67 -7.93
N ASN A 101 19.19 29.52 -8.61
CA ASN A 101 18.10 28.62 -8.21
C ASN A 101 17.43 28.95 -6.87
N VAL A 102 17.50 30.21 -6.41
CA VAL A 102 16.75 30.71 -5.25
C VAL A 102 15.86 31.87 -5.66
N VAL A 103 14.60 31.85 -5.20
CA VAL A 103 13.65 32.94 -5.40
C VAL A 103 12.94 33.27 -4.10
N ILE A 104 12.66 34.56 -3.86
CA ILE A 104 11.91 35.04 -2.70
C ILE A 104 10.49 35.41 -3.14
N CYS A 105 9.49 35.00 -2.36
CA CYS A 105 8.11 35.42 -2.55
C CYS A 105 7.49 35.88 -1.23
N GLY A 106 6.62 36.89 -1.29
CA GLY A 106 5.94 37.43 -0.10
C GLY A 106 4.83 36.55 0.47
N SER A 107 4.29 35.64 -0.36
CA SER A 107 3.17 34.77 -0.04
C SER A 107 3.16 33.50 -0.89
N MET A 108 2.40 32.49 -0.47
CA MET A 108 2.16 31.29 -1.28
C MET A 108 1.50 31.66 -2.62
N LYS A 109 0.51 32.55 -2.61
CA LYS A 109 -0.16 33.02 -3.83
C LYS A 109 0.84 33.55 -4.86
N SER A 110 1.71 34.49 -4.45
CA SER A 110 2.73 35.03 -5.35
C SER A 110 3.74 33.97 -5.82
N ALA A 111 4.05 32.96 -5.00
CA ALA A 111 4.92 31.86 -5.41
C ALA A 111 4.26 30.97 -6.47
N LEU A 112 2.99 30.61 -6.29
CA LEU A 112 2.27 29.76 -7.24
C LEU A 112 1.98 30.48 -8.56
N GLU A 113 1.72 31.79 -8.53
CA GLU A 113 1.56 32.65 -9.72
C GLU A 113 2.89 32.79 -10.47
N LEU A 114 4.01 32.96 -9.76
CA LEU A 114 5.35 32.99 -10.35
C LEU A 114 5.67 31.66 -11.05
N LEU A 115 5.41 30.53 -10.39
CA LEU A 115 5.66 29.19 -10.94
C LEU A 115 4.71 28.81 -12.09
N ALA A 116 3.58 29.52 -12.22
CA ALA A 116 2.67 29.42 -13.36
C ALA A 116 3.08 30.31 -14.54
N SER A 117 4.07 31.19 -14.36
CA SER A 117 4.52 32.16 -15.37
C SER A 117 5.84 31.74 -16.01
N THR A 118 6.13 32.28 -17.20
CA THR A 118 7.42 32.09 -17.90
C THR A 118 8.56 32.72 -17.07
N PRO A 119 9.73 32.05 -16.94
CA PRO A 119 10.14 30.78 -17.59
C PRO A 119 9.81 29.52 -16.78
N TYR A 120 9.17 29.64 -15.61
CA TYR A 120 8.97 28.51 -14.70
C TYR A 120 7.88 27.55 -15.16
N CYS A 121 6.83 28.03 -15.84
CA CYS A 121 5.77 27.17 -16.36
C CYS A 121 6.28 26.08 -17.32
N VAL A 122 7.37 26.33 -18.04
CA VAL A 122 8.00 25.38 -18.98
C VAL A 122 9.15 24.58 -18.36
N SER A 123 9.88 25.15 -17.40
CA SER A 123 11.08 24.53 -16.80
C SER A 123 10.83 23.79 -15.48
N ILE A 124 9.71 24.07 -14.80
CA ILE A 124 9.32 23.44 -13.54
C ILE A 124 8.25 22.39 -13.78
N GLU A 125 8.56 21.12 -13.51
CA GLU A 125 7.63 20.00 -13.65
C GLU A 125 6.67 19.93 -12.46
N LYS A 126 7.18 19.88 -11.22
CA LYS A 126 6.37 19.76 -10.00
C LYS A 126 6.75 20.80 -8.96
N VAL A 127 5.78 21.13 -8.11
CA VAL A 127 5.93 22.09 -7.00
C VAL A 127 5.70 21.33 -5.69
N PHE A 128 6.67 21.38 -4.79
CA PHE A 128 6.62 20.73 -3.48
C PHE A 128 6.65 21.76 -2.35
N VAL A 129 5.72 21.68 -1.41
CA VAL A 129 5.73 22.45 -0.18
C VAL A 129 6.37 21.60 0.91
N ILE A 130 7.46 22.09 1.49
CA ILE A 130 8.32 21.27 2.36
C ILE A 130 8.40 21.78 3.81
N GLY A 131 7.53 22.71 4.19
CA GLY A 131 7.53 23.32 5.53
C GLY A 131 7.57 24.86 5.53
N GLY A 132 7.59 25.52 6.68
CA GLY A 132 7.55 24.96 8.04
C GLY A 132 6.14 24.89 8.61
N GLY A 133 6.02 24.78 9.93
CA GLY A 133 4.73 24.59 10.62
C GLY A 133 3.66 25.61 10.25
N GLN A 134 4.00 26.91 10.09
CA GLN A 134 3.06 27.93 9.65
C GLN A 134 2.56 27.71 8.21
N VAL A 135 3.46 27.37 7.30
CA VAL A 135 3.13 27.13 5.88
C VAL A 135 2.24 25.89 5.78
N LEU A 136 2.64 24.79 6.42
CA LEU A 136 1.86 23.55 6.38
C LEU A 136 0.51 23.66 7.10
N ARG A 137 0.39 24.51 8.12
CA ARG A 137 -0.91 24.77 8.77
C ARG A 137 -1.95 25.35 7.83
N GLU A 138 -1.52 26.17 6.88
CA GLU A 138 -2.41 26.84 5.94
C GLU A 138 -2.62 26.01 4.66
N TYR A 139 -1.59 25.27 4.23
CA TYR A 139 -1.55 24.68 2.88
C TYR A 139 -1.56 23.14 2.84
N LEU A 140 -1.40 22.42 3.97
CA LEU A 140 -1.42 20.94 3.95
C LEU A 140 -2.71 20.38 3.35
N ASN A 141 -3.85 20.91 3.79
CA ASN A 141 -5.17 20.49 3.30
C ASN A 141 -5.75 21.47 2.25
N GLY A 142 -4.94 22.40 1.74
CA GLY A 142 -5.39 23.46 0.83
C GLY A 142 -5.86 22.92 -0.53
N PRO A 143 -6.80 23.59 -1.22
CA PRO A 143 -7.46 23.07 -2.42
C PRO A 143 -6.51 22.79 -3.60
N ALA A 144 -5.38 23.49 -3.67
CA ALA A 144 -4.33 23.28 -4.66
C ALA A 144 -3.31 22.19 -4.28
N CYS A 145 -3.43 21.57 -3.09
CA CYS A 145 -2.60 20.44 -2.68
C CYS A 145 -3.12 19.13 -3.30
N GLU A 146 -2.38 18.53 -4.22
CA GLU A 146 -2.78 17.31 -4.95
C GLU A 146 -2.35 16.02 -4.24
N ALA A 147 -1.25 16.05 -3.51
CA ALA A 147 -0.74 14.89 -2.78
C ALA A 147 0.04 15.31 -1.53
N ILE A 148 0.06 14.42 -0.53
CA ILE A 148 0.83 14.56 0.71
C ILE A 148 1.73 13.34 0.83
N HIS A 149 3.04 13.54 0.73
CA HIS A 149 4.07 12.54 0.98
C HIS A 149 4.52 12.65 2.42
N LEU A 150 4.00 11.76 3.26
CA LEU A 150 4.23 11.70 4.69
C LEU A 150 5.25 10.61 5.03
N THR A 151 6.34 10.99 5.69
CA THR A 151 7.09 10.04 6.51
C THR A 151 6.41 9.95 7.88
N ASP A 152 5.68 8.87 8.11
CA ASP A 152 4.96 8.57 9.36
C ASP A 152 5.95 8.06 10.40
N VAL A 153 6.32 8.91 11.35
CA VAL A 153 7.23 8.60 12.45
C VAL A 153 6.42 7.98 13.60
N GLN A 154 6.48 6.66 13.71
CA GLN A 154 5.72 5.84 14.65
C GLN A 154 6.41 5.73 16.00
N SER A 155 6.90 6.85 16.53
CA SER A 155 7.59 6.94 17.81
C SER A 155 7.15 8.19 18.56
N SER A 156 7.04 8.10 19.88
CA SER A 156 6.73 9.25 20.73
C SER A 156 7.99 10.09 20.88
N ILE A 157 8.01 11.26 20.23
CA ILE A 157 9.13 12.19 20.23
C ILE A 157 8.55 13.56 20.58
N GLU A 158 9.23 14.28 21.48
CA GLU A 158 8.80 15.60 21.91
C GLU A 158 8.94 16.62 20.76
N CYS A 159 7.88 17.38 20.50
CA CYS A 159 7.80 18.39 19.46
C CYS A 159 7.21 19.69 20.05
N ASP A 160 7.63 20.84 19.51
CA ASP A 160 7.01 22.15 19.77
C ASP A 160 6.30 22.73 18.54
N THR A 161 6.57 22.16 17.37
CA THR A 161 6.04 22.60 16.09
C THR A 161 5.17 21.50 15.52
N PHE A 162 3.89 21.82 15.29
CA PHE A 162 2.87 20.88 14.83
C PHE A 162 2.15 21.37 13.58
N ILE A 163 1.73 20.42 12.74
CA ILE A 163 0.89 20.62 11.55
C ILE A 163 -0.52 20.06 11.79
N PRO A 164 -1.54 20.49 11.05
CA PRO A 164 -2.89 19.94 11.19
C PRO A 164 -2.93 18.46 10.76
N PRO A 165 -3.93 17.69 11.23
CA PRO A 165 -4.18 16.34 10.71
C PRO A 165 -4.52 16.39 9.21
N ILE A 166 -4.25 15.29 8.50
CA ILE A 166 -4.64 15.13 7.10
C ILE A 166 -6.15 14.96 7.03
N ASP A 167 -6.80 15.72 6.15
CA ASP A 167 -8.24 15.62 5.93
C ASP A 167 -8.59 14.42 5.05
N PHE A 168 -8.93 13.29 5.68
CA PHE A 168 -9.30 12.06 4.99
C PHE A 168 -10.63 12.13 4.22
N SER A 169 -11.42 13.20 4.35
CA SER A 169 -12.61 13.40 3.52
C SER A 169 -12.27 13.77 2.08
N VAL A 170 -11.08 14.34 1.86
CA VAL A 170 -10.57 14.76 0.54
C VAL A 170 -9.26 14.09 0.17
N PHE A 171 -8.57 13.43 1.09
CA PHE A 171 -7.35 12.67 0.83
C PHE A 171 -7.54 11.18 1.11
N GLN A 172 -7.07 10.33 0.19
CA GLN A 172 -7.09 8.88 0.35
C GLN A 172 -5.66 8.33 0.32
N PRO A 173 -5.35 7.30 1.13
CA PRO A 173 -4.04 6.65 1.07
C PRO A 173 -3.86 5.98 -0.31
N TRP A 174 -2.75 6.29 -0.96
CA TRP A 174 -2.40 5.79 -2.29
C TRP A 174 -1.26 4.79 -2.26
N TYR A 175 -0.20 5.14 -1.54
CA TYR A 175 1.01 4.34 -1.38
C TYR A 175 1.38 4.25 0.10
N SER A 176 1.91 3.11 0.52
CA SER A 176 2.54 2.92 1.82
C SER A 176 3.73 1.97 1.70
N SER A 177 4.86 2.32 2.29
CA SER A 177 6.01 1.44 2.42
C SER A 177 5.85 0.52 3.64
N PHE A 178 6.61 -0.57 3.67
CA PHE A 178 6.81 -1.28 4.93
C PHE A 178 7.48 -0.36 5.96
N PRO A 179 7.10 -0.45 7.24
CA PRO A 179 7.80 0.26 8.29
C PRO A 179 9.25 -0.21 8.39
N VAL A 180 10.17 0.73 8.39
CA VAL A 180 11.59 0.53 8.64
C VAL A 180 11.94 1.07 10.02
N VAL A 181 12.96 0.49 10.65
CA VAL A 181 13.50 0.98 11.92
C VAL A 181 14.88 1.54 11.65
N GLU A 182 15.06 2.83 11.88
CA GLU A 182 16.35 3.51 11.78
C GLU A 182 16.59 4.27 13.08
N SER A 183 17.76 4.09 13.70
CA SER A 183 18.09 4.75 14.98
C SER A 183 17.03 4.52 16.07
N ASN A 184 16.48 3.29 16.16
CA ASN A 184 15.37 2.90 17.05
C ASN A 184 14.03 3.64 16.81
N ILE A 185 13.91 4.37 15.71
CA ILE A 185 12.69 5.06 15.32
C ILE A 185 12.04 4.28 14.18
N ARG A 186 10.87 3.72 14.46
CA ARG A 186 10.03 3.07 13.45
C ARG A 186 9.35 4.13 12.60
N HIS A 187 9.48 4.06 11.28
CA HIS A 187 8.80 4.95 10.35
C HIS A 187 8.42 4.27 9.04
N SER A 188 7.43 4.81 8.33
CA SER A 188 7.01 4.37 6.99
C SER A 188 6.74 5.56 6.08
N PHE A 189 6.84 5.36 4.77
CA PHE A 189 6.51 6.37 3.77
C PHE A 189 5.11 6.15 3.27
N VAL A 190 4.23 7.13 3.44
CA VAL A 190 2.84 7.08 3.02
C VAL A 190 2.58 8.23 2.07
N THR A 191 1.91 7.98 0.95
CA THR A 191 1.39 9.05 0.10
C THR A 191 -0.12 9.06 0.15
N PHE A 192 -0.69 10.21 0.44
CA PHE A 192 -2.11 10.49 0.30
C PHE A 192 -2.35 11.32 -0.96
N VAL A 193 -3.41 11.01 -1.69
CA VAL A 193 -3.78 11.70 -2.92
C VAL A 193 -5.13 12.36 -2.75
N ARG A 194 -5.25 13.61 -3.21
CA ARG A 194 -6.52 14.32 -3.19
C ARG A 194 -7.49 13.64 -4.15
N VAL A 195 -8.69 13.34 -3.65
CA VAL A 195 -9.79 12.80 -4.45
C VAL A 195 -10.84 13.89 -4.64
N ARG A 196 -11.26 14.13 -5.88
CA ARG A 196 -12.35 15.03 -6.22
C ARG A 196 -13.64 14.22 -6.33
N LYS A 197 -14.71 14.68 -5.68
CA LYS A 197 -16.07 14.17 -5.96
C LYS A 197 -16.55 14.81 -7.26
N SER A 198 -17.06 14.03 -8.20
CA SER A 198 -17.69 14.59 -9.40
C SER A 198 -18.92 15.42 -8.98
N LEU A 199 -18.99 16.66 -9.49
CA LEU A 199 -20.17 17.51 -9.36
C LEU A 199 -21.15 17.14 -10.49
N GLU A 200 -21.79 15.99 -10.41
CA GLU A 200 -22.98 15.71 -11.21
C GLU A 200 -24.12 15.36 -10.26
N GLU A 201 -24.83 16.41 -9.80
CA GLU A 201 -26.26 16.38 -9.41
C GLU A 201 -26.68 17.75 -8.84
N THR A 202 -26.68 18.79 -9.67
CA THR A 202 -27.51 19.98 -9.42
C THR A 202 -28.11 20.47 -10.73
N HIS A 203 -29.01 19.69 -11.31
CA HIS A 203 -30.06 20.22 -12.16
C HIS A 203 -31.40 19.72 -11.62
N VAL A 204 -32.08 20.63 -10.91
CA VAL A 204 -33.46 20.49 -10.49
C VAL A 204 -34.33 20.47 -11.75
N SER A 205 -34.94 19.32 -12.06
CA SER A 205 -36.07 19.24 -12.99
C SER A 205 -37.34 18.93 -12.20
N ASN A 206 -38.26 19.89 -12.22
CA ASN A 206 -39.64 19.74 -11.75
C ASN A 206 -40.33 18.52 -12.37
N GLY A 207 -40.89 17.67 -11.50
CA GLY A 207 -42.13 16.91 -11.71
C GLY A 207 -42.11 15.72 -12.67
N LYS A 208 -42.01 14.51 -12.11
CA LYS A 208 -42.98 13.38 -12.27
C LYS A 208 -42.51 12.16 -11.47
N GLU A 209 -43.45 11.52 -10.80
CA GLU A 209 -43.27 10.26 -10.05
C GLU A 209 -42.93 9.09 -10.98
N SER A 210 -41.86 8.35 -10.63
CA SER A 210 -41.74 6.92 -10.91
C SER A 210 -40.74 6.30 -9.94
N THR A 211 -41.16 5.21 -9.31
CA THR A 211 -40.47 4.43 -8.28
C THR A 211 -39.35 3.56 -8.86
N GLU A 212 -38.10 3.96 -8.67
CA GLU A 212 -36.91 3.10 -8.74
C GLU A 212 -35.88 3.59 -7.71
N VAL A 213 -35.40 2.70 -6.84
CA VAL A 213 -34.38 3.01 -5.83
C VAL A 213 -33.01 2.92 -6.51
N ASP A 214 -32.61 4.02 -7.12
CA ASP A 214 -31.30 4.19 -7.73
C ASP A 214 -30.27 4.48 -6.62
N THR A 215 -29.42 3.51 -6.32
CA THR A 215 -28.33 3.67 -5.35
C THR A 215 -27.14 4.30 -6.06
N LYS A 216 -26.97 5.61 -5.84
CA LYS A 216 -25.98 6.49 -6.48
C LYS A 216 -24.55 5.91 -6.47
N ASN A 217 -23.96 5.92 -7.66
CA ASN A 217 -22.56 5.61 -7.94
C ASN A 217 -21.60 6.58 -7.24
N ASP A 218 -20.75 6.10 -6.33
CA ASP A 218 -19.46 6.74 -6.02
C ASP A 218 -18.47 6.43 -7.17
N LYS A 219 -18.70 7.01 -8.35
CA LYS A 219 -17.74 6.99 -9.45
C LYS A 219 -16.69 8.07 -9.20
N PHE A 220 -15.58 7.68 -8.58
CA PHE A 220 -14.38 8.50 -8.60
C PHE A 220 -13.77 8.44 -9.99
N GLU A 221 -13.57 9.59 -10.63
CA GLU A 221 -12.73 9.68 -11.82
C GLU A 221 -11.34 9.18 -11.43
N THR A 222 -10.90 8.07 -12.00
CA THR A 222 -9.49 7.70 -12.01
C THR A 222 -8.78 8.68 -12.93
N GLU A 223 -8.52 9.90 -12.43
CA GLU A 223 -7.63 10.85 -13.08
C GLU A 223 -6.27 10.16 -13.29
N ASN A 224 -5.65 10.39 -14.44
CA ASN A 224 -4.30 9.89 -14.71
C ASN A 224 -3.32 10.52 -13.70
N PHE A 225 -2.98 9.79 -12.63
CA PHE A 225 -2.09 10.22 -11.53
C PHE A 225 -0.61 10.42 -11.95
N SER A 226 -0.36 10.73 -13.23
CA SER A 226 0.93 11.13 -13.80
C SER A 226 1.64 12.26 -13.03
N PHE A 227 0.92 13.03 -12.21
CA PHE A 227 1.50 14.03 -11.32
C PHE A 227 2.30 13.42 -10.15
N LEU A 228 2.04 12.17 -9.75
CA LEU A 228 2.80 11.50 -8.69
C LEU A 228 4.21 11.11 -9.14
N PRO A 229 5.19 11.05 -8.23
CA PRO A 229 6.50 10.47 -8.54
C PRO A 229 6.36 9.01 -9.00
N LYS A 230 7.16 8.59 -10.00
CA LYS A 230 7.08 7.24 -10.58
C LYS A 230 7.17 6.11 -9.54
N MET A 231 7.94 6.30 -8.47
CA MET A 231 8.08 5.31 -7.38
C MET A 231 6.80 5.13 -6.53
N ILE A 232 5.90 6.12 -6.56
CA ILE A 232 4.62 6.17 -5.80
C ILE A 232 3.42 5.86 -6.71
N PHE A 233 3.66 5.76 -8.02
CA PHE A 233 2.63 5.49 -9.02
C PHE A 233 1.88 4.18 -8.75
N ASP A 234 2.56 3.15 -8.24
CA ASP A 234 1.96 1.87 -7.92
C ASP A 234 1.19 1.95 -6.60
N ARG A 235 -0.16 1.85 -6.70
CA ARG A 235 -1.07 1.76 -5.55
C ARG A 235 -0.70 0.55 -4.67
N HIS A 236 -0.89 0.66 -3.35
CA HIS A 236 -0.55 -0.42 -2.41
C HIS A 236 -1.17 -1.78 -2.82
N GLU A 237 -0.38 -2.86 -2.80
CA GLU A 237 -0.78 -4.17 -3.35
C GLU A 237 -1.97 -4.81 -2.60
N GLU A 238 -2.24 -4.41 -1.35
CA GLU A 238 -3.45 -4.86 -0.62
C GLU A 238 -4.76 -4.46 -1.32
N TYR A 239 -4.75 -3.43 -2.18
CA TYR A 239 -5.91 -3.11 -3.01
C TYR A 239 -6.28 -4.22 -4.00
N HIS A 240 -5.38 -5.14 -4.34
CA HIS A 240 -5.75 -6.34 -5.10
C HIS A 240 -6.80 -7.18 -4.34
N TYR A 241 -6.65 -7.30 -3.02
CA TYR A 241 -7.61 -8.00 -2.16
C TYR A 241 -8.90 -7.18 -1.98
N LEU A 242 -8.78 -5.89 -1.66
CA LEU A 242 -9.94 -5.03 -1.38
C LEU A 242 -10.83 -4.85 -2.60
N ASN A 243 -10.24 -4.58 -3.77
CA ASN A 243 -11.00 -4.40 -5.00
C ASN A 243 -11.67 -5.71 -5.43
N LEU A 244 -11.03 -6.87 -5.20
CA LEU A 244 -11.64 -8.16 -5.49
C LEU A 244 -12.85 -8.43 -4.57
N ALA A 245 -12.72 -8.12 -3.27
CA ALA A 245 -13.84 -8.25 -2.33
C ALA A 245 -15.01 -7.32 -2.72
N GLU A 246 -14.72 -6.06 -3.03
CA GLU A 246 -15.71 -5.09 -3.49
C GLU A 246 -16.40 -5.55 -4.77
N ASP A 247 -15.63 -6.03 -5.74
CA ASP A 247 -16.14 -6.51 -7.04
C ASP A 247 -17.07 -7.73 -6.88
N ILE A 248 -16.73 -8.67 -5.99
CA ILE A 248 -17.58 -9.82 -5.65
C ILE A 248 -18.87 -9.37 -4.96
N ILE A 249 -18.81 -8.40 -4.04
CA ILE A 249 -20.01 -7.89 -3.36
C ILE A 249 -20.93 -7.18 -4.35
N LYS A 250 -20.37 -6.36 -5.25
CA LYS A 250 -21.13 -5.56 -6.20
C LYS A 250 -21.73 -6.37 -7.35
N SER A 251 -21.00 -7.37 -7.85
CA SER A 251 -21.34 -8.05 -9.12
C SER A 251 -21.15 -9.57 -9.10
N GLY A 252 -20.91 -10.16 -7.93
CA GLY A 252 -20.81 -11.61 -7.79
C GLY A 252 -22.15 -12.30 -8.04
N ALA A 253 -22.11 -13.46 -8.67
CA ALA A 253 -23.29 -14.30 -8.84
C ALA A 253 -23.68 -14.92 -7.51
N GLN A 254 -24.93 -14.72 -7.09
CA GLN A 254 -25.50 -15.37 -5.91
C GLN A 254 -25.64 -16.87 -6.16
N LYS A 255 -25.12 -17.68 -5.25
CA LYS A 255 -25.20 -19.15 -5.32
C LYS A 255 -25.47 -19.73 -3.94
N ASN A 256 -26.16 -20.86 -3.91
CA ASN A 256 -26.19 -21.71 -2.72
C ASN A 256 -24.88 -22.48 -2.59
N ASP A 257 -24.57 -22.96 -1.38
CA ASP A 257 -23.37 -23.74 -1.08
C ASP A 257 -23.71 -24.98 -0.24
N ARG A 258 -22.70 -25.81 0.03
CA ARG A 258 -22.84 -27.02 0.84
C ARG A 258 -23.13 -26.74 2.33
N THR A 259 -22.93 -25.52 2.81
CA THR A 259 -23.15 -25.15 4.22
C THR A 259 -24.55 -24.58 4.44
N GLY A 260 -25.29 -24.28 3.37
CA GLY A 260 -26.63 -23.71 3.41
C GLY A 260 -26.65 -22.19 3.68
N THR A 261 -25.49 -21.54 3.70
CA THR A 261 -25.36 -20.10 4.00
C THR A 261 -25.58 -19.25 2.75
N GLY A 262 -25.07 -19.73 1.61
CA GLY A 262 -25.08 -18.99 0.36
C GLY A 262 -23.84 -18.11 0.20
N THR A 263 -23.49 -17.81 -1.05
CA THR A 263 -22.30 -17.06 -1.43
C THR A 263 -22.59 -16.06 -2.55
N LEU A 264 -21.81 -14.99 -2.60
CA LEU A 264 -21.57 -14.20 -3.81
C LEU A 264 -20.25 -14.67 -4.41
N SER A 265 -20.22 -15.00 -5.70
CA SER A 265 -19.06 -15.65 -6.31
C SER A 265 -18.68 -15.09 -7.68
N LYS A 266 -17.37 -15.09 -7.95
CA LYS A 266 -16.78 -14.91 -9.29
C LYS A 266 -15.82 -16.06 -9.57
N PHE A 267 -15.58 -16.33 -10.86
CA PHE A 267 -14.72 -17.40 -11.32
C PHE A 267 -13.50 -16.83 -12.05
N GLY A 268 -12.30 -17.38 -11.79
CA GLY A 268 -11.08 -17.01 -12.50
C GLY A 268 -10.43 -15.69 -12.03
N CYS A 269 -10.46 -15.40 -10.73
CA CYS A 269 -9.83 -14.19 -10.18
C CYS A 269 -8.33 -14.39 -9.93
N GLN A 270 -7.54 -13.32 -10.09
CA GLN A 270 -6.09 -13.35 -9.86
C GLN A 270 -5.62 -12.14 -9.07
N MET A 271 -4.70 -12.38 -8.14
CA MET A 271 -3.94 -11.34 -7.43
C MET A 271 -2.44 -11.61 -7.61
N ARG A 272 -1.62 -10.55 -7.57
CA ARG A 272 -0.16 -10.64 -7.64
C ARG A 272 0.43 -9.77 -6.52
N PHE A 273 1.47 -10.27 -5.86
CA PHE A 273 2.13 -9.58 -4.75
C PHE A 273 3.65 -9.64 -4.93
N ASN A 274 4.35 -8.53 -4.67
CA ASN A 274 5.79 -8.42 -4.85
C ASN A 274 6.56 -8.74 -3.56
N LEU A 275 6.97 -10.00 -3.45
CA LEU A 275 7.72 -10.51 -2.31
C LEU A 275 9.16 -9.95 -2.15
N ARG A 276 9.68 -9.20 -3.14
CA ARG A 276 11.01 -8.55 -3.02
C ARG A 276 10.96 -7.28 -2.17
N LYS A 277 9.80 -6.61 -2.15
CA LYS A 277 9.61 -5.33 -1.45
C LYS A 277 9.00 -5.53 -0.07
N ASN A 278 8.22 -6.59 0.10
CA ASN A 278 7.05 -6.56 0.98
C ASN A 278 6.58 -8.00 1.29
N PHE A 279 5.94 -8.25 2.43
CA PHE A 279 5.28 -9.54 2.72
C PHE A 279 3.77 -9.32 2.78
N PRO A 280 2.94 -10.00 1.96
CA PRO A 280 1.52 -9.66 1.77
C PRO A 280 0.61 -10.13 2.91
N LEU A 281 0.94 -9.75 4.14
CA LEU A 281 0.08 -9.90 5.31
C LEU A 281 -0.89 -8.71 5.35
N LEU A 282 -2.18 -9.00 5.14
CA LEU A 282 -3.23 -7.97 5.12
C LEU A 282 -3.20 -7.12 6.40
N THR A 283 -3.40 -5.81 6.23
CA THR A 283 -3.35 -4.81 7.31
C THR A 283 -4.73 -4.26 7.66
N THR A 284 -5.68 -4.33 6.73
CA THR A 284 -7.09 -3.92 6.92
C THR A 284 -7.85 -4.83 7.90
N LYS A 285 -7.29 -5.98 8.24
CA LYS A 285 -7.74 -6.85 9.32
C LYS A 285 -6.56 -7.60 9.92
N ARG A 286 -6.62 -7.93 11.22
CA ARG A 286 -5.60 -8.76 11.85
C ARG A 286 -5.69 -10.19 11.32
N VAL A 287 -4.63 -10.67 10.70
CA VAL A 287 -4.49 -12.07 10.25
C VAL A 287 -3.96 -12.93 11.39
N PHE A 288 -4.48 -14.15 11.55
CA PHE A 288 -4.00 -15.11 12.54
C PHE A 288 -2.67 -15.75 12.11
N TRP A 289 -1.60 -14.95 12.14
CA TRP A 289 -0.28 -15.31 11.62
C TRP A 289 0.32 -16.57 12.28
N HIS A 290 0.16 -16.72 13.59
CA HIS A 290 0.66 -17.90 14.29
C HIS A 290 0.05 -19.19 13.74
N GLY A 291 -1.28 -19.22 13.52
CA GLY A 291 -1.96 -20.35 12.91
C GLY A 291 -1.46 -20.65 11.49
N VAL A 292 -1.27 -19.63 10.66
CA VAL A 292 -0.77 -19.79 9.27
C VAL A 292 0.62 -20.45 9.25
N VAL A 293 1.53 -20.02 10.13
CA VAL A 293 2.90 -20.56 10.18
C VAL A 293 2.90 -22.02 10.65
N GLU A 294 2.19 -22.31 11.73
CA GLU A 294 2.14 -23.67 12.30
C GLU A 294 1.41 -24.65 11.38
N GLU A 295 0.37 -24.23 10.67
CA GLU A 295 -0.30 -25.04 9.64
C GLU A 295 0.65 -25.34 8.47
N LEU A 296 1.42 -24.35 8.01
CA LEU A 296 2.40 -24.58 6.94
C LEU A 296 3.48 -25.57 7.38
N LEU A 297 3.98 -25.47 8.61
CA LEU A 297 4.94 -26.43 9.17
C LEU A 297 4.32 -27.83 9.31
N TRP A 298 3.05 -27.91 9.69
CA TRP A 298 2.28 -29.16 9.73
C TRP A 298 2.16 -29.79 8.33
N PHE A 299 1.82 -29.02 7.29
CA PHE A 299 1.85 -29.53 5.90
C PHE A 299 3.25 -29.98 5.47
N ILE A 300 4.29 -29.19 5.76
CA ILE A 300 5.68 -29.55 5.43
C ILE A 300 6.06 -30.87 6.09
N SER A 301 5.63 -31.13 7.33
CA SER A 301 5.93 -32.38 8.03
C SER A 301 5.27 -33.62 7.42
N GLY A 302 4.26 -33.45 6.57
CA GLY A 302 3.45 -34.55 6.04
C GLY A 302 2.34 -35.04 6.99
N SER A 303 2.17 -34.37 8.15
CA SER A 303 1.16 -34.76 9.13
C SER A 303 -0.27 -34.58 8.61
N THR A 304 -1.14 -35.46 9.08
CA THR A 304 -2.59 -35.49 8.80
C THR A 304 -3.43 -35.49 10.09
N ASN A 305 -2.76 -35.40 11.24
CA ASN A 305 -3.36 -35.38 12.57
C ASN A 305 -3.65 -33.94 13.01
N ALA A 306 -4.93 -33.56 13.07
CA ALA A 306 -5.35 -32.23 13.51
C ALA A 306 -5.00 -31.94 14.98
N LYS A 307 -4.82 -32.97 15.83
CA LYS A 307 -4.50 -32.82 17.26
C LYS A 307 -3.15 -32.15 17.47
N VAL A 308 -2.19 -32.30 16.55
CA VAL A 308 -0.89 -31.62 16.58
C VAL A 308 -1.05 -30.09 16.53
N LEU A 309 -2.06 -29.60 15.81
CA LEU A 309 -2.40 -28.17 15.77
C LEU A 309 -3.18 -27.76 17.02
N GLN A 310 -4.11 -28.59 17.49
CA GLN A 310 -4.90 -28.33 18.70
C GLN A 310 -4.03 -28.20 19.95
N GLU A 311 -3.00 -29.05 20.10
CA GLU A 311 -2.02 -28.97 21.19
C GLU A 311 -1.27 -27.63 21.23
N LYS A 312 -1.19 -26.94 20.08
CA LYS A 312 -0.61 -25.60 19.93
C LYS A 312 -1.65 -24.47 20.01
N GLY A 313 -2.90 -24.79 20.37
CA GLY A 313 -4.01 -23.83 20.44
C GLY A 313 -4.51 -23.37 19.07
N ILE A 314 -4.35 -24.19 18.03
CA ILE A 314 -4.77 -23.89 16.66
C ILE A 314 -5.93 -24.81 16.27
N HIS A 315 -7.10 -24.19 16.09
CA HIS A 315 -8.39 -24.88 15.95
C HIS A 315 -9.00 -24.75 14.54
N ILE A 316 -8.20 -24.39 13.54
CA ILE A 316 -8.69 -24.11 12.18
C ILE A 316 -9.25 -25.35 11.46
N TRP A 317 -8.85 -26.56 11.89
CA TRP A 317 -9.30 -27.84 11.33
C TRP A 317 -10.36 -28.55 12.17
N ASP A 318 -10.71 -28.05 13.36
CA ASP A 318 -11.57 -28.75 14.33
C ASP A 318 -12.93 -29.13 13.74
N GLY A 319 -13.57 -28.20 13.04
CA GLY A 319 -14.87 -28.46 12.40
C GLY A 319 -14.82 -29.54 11.32
N ASN A 320 -13.69 -29.71 10.64
CA ASN A 320 -13.49 -30.75 9.62
C ASN A 320 -12.92 -32.05 10.19
N ALA A 321 -12.44 -32.03 11.42
CA ALA A 321 -11.83 -33.17 12.10
C ALA A 321 -12.76 -33.83 13.11
N SER A 322 -13.91 -33.20 13.43
CA SER A 322 -14.86 -33.70 14.43
C SER A 322 -15.50 -35.03 14.01
N ARG A 323 -15.90 -35.82 15.00
CA ARG A 323 -16.61 -37.08 14.78
C ARG A 323 -17.83 -36.90 13.88
N GLU A 324 -18.66 -35.89 14.16
CA GLU A 324 -19.89 -35.63 13.42
C GLU A 324 -19.61 -35.31 11.95
N TYR A 325 -18.57 -34.50 11.68
CA TYR A 325 -18.23 -34.14 10.32
C TYR A 325 -17.69 -35.34 9.54
N LEU A 326 -16.75 -36.09 10.12
CA LEU A 326 -16.18 -37.29 9.50
C LEU A 326 -17.27 -38.33 9.17
N ASP A 327 -18.25 -38.51 10.06
CA ASP A 327 -19.40 -39.39 9.81
C ASP A 327 -20.24 -38.88 8.64
N SER A 328 -20.51 -37.57 8.60
CA SER A 328 -21.31 -36.93 7.54
C SER A 328 -20.69 -37.07 6.14
N VAL A 329 -19.37 -37.24 6.04
CA VAL A 329 -18.64 -37.43 4.77
C VAL A 329 -18.27 -38.89 4.50
N GLY A 330 -18.79 -39.85 5.29
CA GLY A 330 -18.59 -41.29 5.07
C GLY A 330 -17.26 -41.84 5.59
N LEU A 331 -16.61 -41.13 6.51
CA LEU A 331 -15.33 -41.49 7.12
C LEU A 331 -15.50 -41.96 8.58
N ALA A 332 -16.59 -42.67 8.87
CA ALA A 332 -16.92 -43.17 10.21
C ALA A 332 -15.86 -44.10 10.83
N HIS A 333 -15.04 -44.74 9.99
CA HIS A 333 -13.95 -45.63 10.40
C HIS A 333 -12.69 -44.89 10.86
N ARG A 334 -12.57 -43.59 10.60
CA ARG A 334 -11.40 -42.78 10.99
C ARG A 334 -11.46 -42.39 12.45
N GLU A 335 -10.30 -42.23 13.09
CA GLU A 335 -10.23 -41.60 14.41
C GLU A 335 -10.59 -40.11 14.30
N GLU A 336 -11.25 -39.55 15.32
CA GLU A 336 -11.43 -38.10 15.42
C GLU A 336 -10.06 -37.40 15.41
N GLY A 337 -9.89 -36.38 14.56
CA GLY A 337 -8.59 -35.75 14.30
C GLY A 337 -7.88 -36.24 13.03
N ASP A 338 -8.22 -37.41 12.49
CA ASP A 338 -7.62 -37.96 11.25
C ASP A 338 -8.28 -37.34 10.01
N LEU A 339 -7.58 -36.39 9.39
CA LEU A 339 -8.06 -35.70 8.18
C LEU A 339 -7.91 -36.53 6.91
N GLY A 340 -7.29 -37.72 6.98
CA GLY A 340 -6.94 -38.54 5.83
C GLY A 340 -5.75 -37.98 5.04
N PRO A 341 -5.51 -38.45 3.80
CA PRO A 341 -4.33 -38.10 3.00
C PRO A 341 -4.41 -36.68 2.40
N VAL A 342 -4.60 -35.66 3.22
CA VAL A 342 -4.73 -34.24 2.83
C VAL A 342 -3.37 -33.58 2.58
N TYR A 343 -3.38 -32.43 1.89
CA TYR A 343 -2.24 -31.50 1.66
C TYR A 343 -0.83 -32.05 1.92
N GLY A 344 -0.34 -31.98 3.17
CA GLY A 344 1.01 -32.38 3.56
C GLY A 344 1.33 -33.82 3.20
N PHE A 345 0.39 -34.75 3.39
CA PHE A 345 0.55 -36.14 2.96
C PHE A 345 0.77 -36.22 1.45
N GLN A 346 -0.01 -35.49 0.64
CA GLN A 346 0.22 -35.45 -0.80
C GLN A 346 1.56 -34.79 -1.15
N TRP A 347 2.02 -33.80 -0.38
CA TRP A 347 3.30 -33.13 -0.62
C TRP A 347 4.51 -34.04 -0.36
N ARG A 348 4.45 -34.89 0.67
CA ARG A 348 5.57 -35.72 1.11
C ARG A 348 5.47 -37.20 0.69
N HIS A 349 4.26 -37.67 0.41
CA HIS A 349 3.92 -39.09 0.21
C HIS A 349 2.93 -39.28 -0.96
N PHE A 350 3.05 -38.51 -2.04
CA PHE A 350 2.10 -38.55 -3.15
C PHE A 350 1.95 -39.97 -3.72
N GLY A 351 0.72 -40.48 -3.77
CA GLY A 351 0.40 -41.82 -4.28
C GLY A 351 0.69 -42.98 -3.31
N ALA A 352 1.14 -42.72 -2.08
CA ALA A 352 1.23 -43.74 -1.04
C ALA A 352 -0.17 -44.20 -0.61
N GLU A 353 -0.30 -45.47 -0.23
CA GLU A 353 -1.52 -45.99 0.37
C GLU A 353 -1.66 -45.47 1.81
N TYR A 354 -2.70 -44.66 2.04
CA TYR A 354 -3.01 -44.15 3.37
C TYR A 354 -3.70 -45.20 4.24
N THR A 355 -3.22 -45.40 5.46
CA THR A 355 -3.88 -46.21 6.49
C THR A 355 -4.55 -45.29 7.52
N ASP A 356 -3.76 -44.61 8.34
CA ASP A 356 -4.19 -43.73 9.41
C ASP A 356 -3.15 -42.62 9.67
N MET A 357 -3.47 -41.70 10.59
CA MET A 357 -2.62 -40.55 10.92
C MET A 357 -1.41 -40.85 11.82
N HIS A 358 -1.27 -42.09 12.31
CA HIS A 358 -0.21 -42.52 13.22
C HIS A 358 0.88 -43.34 12.52
N ALA A 359 0.57 -43.88 11.34
CA ALA A 359 1.49 -44.69 10.56
C ALA A 359 2.74 -43.92 10.09
N ASP A 360 3.86 -44.63 10.00
CA ASP A 360 5.08 -44.11 9.38
C ASP A 360 4.99 -44.27 7.85
N TYR A 361 5.04 -43.14 7.15
CA TYR A 361 5.04 -43.06 5.70
C TYR A 361 6.43 -42.71 5.12
N THR A 362 7.48 -42.70 5.95
CA THR A 362 8.85 -42.44 5.49
C THR A 362 9.22 -43.33 4.31
N GLY A 363 9.66 -42.71 3.22
CA GLY A 363 10.04 -43.41 1.98
C GLY A 363 8.88 -44.00 1.17
N LYS A 364 7.62 -43.78 1.57
CA LYS A 364 6.43 -44.19 0.80
C LYS A 364 5.94 -43.05 -0.08
N GLY A 365 5.50 -43.41 -1.29
CA GLY A 365 5.01 -42.44 -2.29
C GLY A 365 6.14 -41.59 -2.87
N PHE A 366 5.76 -40.48 -3.49
CA PHE A 366 6.69 -39.51 -4.07
C PHE A 366 6.73 -38.22 -3.24
N ASP A 367 7.93 -37.87 -2.74
CA ASP A 367 8.17 -36.64 -1.98
C ASP A 367 8.36 -35.45 -2.94
N GLN A 368 7.24 -34.86 -3.33
CA GLN A 368 7.20 -33.71 -4.23
C GLN A 368 7.94 -32.50 -3.66
N LEU A 369 7.87 -32.28 -2.34
CA LEU A 369 8.53 -31.13 -1.72
C LEU A 369 10.05 -31.24 -1.84
N MET A 370 10.60 -32.44 -1.62
CA MET A 370 12.03 -32.68 -1.79
C MET A 370 12.48 -32.58 -3.25
N ASP A 371 11.70 -33.10 -4.19
CA ASP A 371 11.97 -32.96 -5.63
C ASP A 371 11.95 -31.48 -6.08
N VAL A 372 11.00 -30.68 -5.59
CA VAL A 372 10.96 -29.23 -5.83
C VAL A 372 12.22 -28.54 -5.28
N ILE A 373 12.62 -28.84 -4.05
CA ILE A 373 13.82 -28.24 -3.43
C ILE A 373 15.09 -28.63 -4.21
N ASP A 374 15.19 -29.89 -4.63
CA ASP A 374 16.31 -30.39 -5.43
C ASP A 374 16.40 -29.64 -6.76
N LYS A 375 15.30 -29.54 -7.51
CA LYS A 375 15.26 -28.81 -8.79
C LYS A 375 15.59 -27.33 -8.63
N ILE A 376 15.09 -26.66 -7.59
CA ILE A 376 15.44 -25.26 -7.32
C ILE A 376 16.96 -25.08 -7.18
N LYS A 377 17.63 -26.02 -6.52
CA LYS A 377 19.08 -25.96 -6.26
C LYS A 377 19.93 -26.40 -7.45
N ASN A 378 19.51 -27.48 -8.11
CA ASN A 378 20.36 -28.23 -9.03
C ASN A 378 19.92 -28.13 -10.49
N ASN A 379 18.69 -27.68 -10.77
CA ASN A 379 18.16 -27.50 -12.12
C ASN A 379 17.17 -26.32 -12.19
N PRO A 380 17.60 -25.08 -11.91
CA PRO A 380 16.71 -23.94 -11.70
C PRO A 380 15.93 -23.51 -12.96
N ASP A 381 16.40 -23.87 -14.14
CA ASP A 381 15.72 -23.62 -15.42
C ASP A 381 14.65 -24.69 -15.75
N ASP A 382 14.47 -25.68 -14.87
CA ASP A 382 13.43 -26.69 -15.03
C ASP A 382 12.04 -26.02 -15.03
N ARG A 383 11.23 -26.35 -16.04
CA ARG A 383 9.87 -25.82 -16.20
C ARG A 383 8.82 -26.66 -15.47
N ARG A 384 9.24 -27.69 -14.73
CA ARG A 384 8.42 -28.70 -14.04
C ARG A 384 8.69 -28.70 -12.53
N ILE A 385 9.04 -27.56 -11.96
CA ILE A 385 9.14 -27.36 -10.51
C ILE A 385 7.72 -27.11 -9.98
N ILE A 386 7.03 -28.20 -9.68
CA ILE A 386 5.58 -28.23 -9.41
C ILE A 386 5.32 -29.03 -8.13
N LEU A 387 4.33 -28.58 -7.37
CA LEU A 387 3.77 -29.25 -6.20
C LEU A 387 2.25 -29.36 -6.36
N SER A 388 1.68 -30.56 -6.21
CA SER A 388 0.23 -30.79 -6.31
C SER A 388 -0.31 -31.49 -5.06
N ALA A 389 -1.44 -31.00 -4.54
CA ALA A 389 -2.25 -31.72 -3.56
C ALA A 389 -3.45 -32.44 -4.20
N TRP A 390 -3.73 -32.21 -5.48
CA TRP A 390 -4.88 -32.81 -6.17
C TRP A 390 -4.58 -34.25 -6.61
N ASN A 391 -5.04 -35.23 -5.84
CA ASN A 391 -4.94 -36.65 -6.16
C ASN A 391 -6.35 -37.27 -6.30
N PRO A 392 -6.86 -37.47 -7.53
CA PRO A 392 -8.21 -38.00 -7.76
C PRO A 392 -8.51 -39.33 -7.05
N SER A 393 -7.51 -40.20 -6.90
CA SER A 393 -7.66 -41.52 -6.26
C SER A 393 -7.89 -41.43 -4.74
N ASP A 394 -7.47 -40.33 -4.12
CA ASP A 394 -7.53 -40.13 -2.67
C ASP A 394 -8.60 -39.13 -2.23
N LEU A 395 -9.27 -38.42 -3.14
CA LEU A 395 -10.25 -37.38 -2.78
C LEU A 395 -11.36 -37.88 -1.84
N LYS A 396 -11.82 -39.13 -2.04
CA LYS A 396 -12.87 -39.73 -1.18
C LYS A 396 -12.36 -40.18 0.19
N LYS A 397 -11.04 -40.19 0.40
CA LYS A 397 -10.38 -40.58 1.66
C LYS A 397 -10.07 -39.36 2.54
N MET A 398 -10.11 -38.16 1.97
CA MET A 398 -9.81 -36.89 2.63
C MET A 398 -11.07 -36.36 3.34
N ALA A 399 -10.90 -35.80 4.54
CA ALA A 399 -11.98 -35.10 5.23
C ALA A 399 -12.51 -33.91 4.40
N LEU A 400 -11.61 -33.19 3.73
CA LEU A 400 -11.95 -32.10 2.82
C LEU A 400 -11.01 -32.12 1.59
N PRO A 401 -11.55 -32.05 0.36
CA PRO A 401 -10.73 -31.88 -0.85
C PRO A 401 -9.87 -30.59 -0.79
N PRO A 402 -8.65 -30.61 -1.35
CA PRO A 402 -7.72 -29.51 -1.17
C PRO A 402 -8.13 -28.25 -1.93
N CYS A 403 -8.26 -27.13 -1.22
CA CYS A 403 -8.56 -25.83 -1.83
C CYS A 403 -7.36 -25.24 -2.59
N HIS A 404 -6.20 -25.15 -1.93
CA HIS A 404 -4.94 -24.76 -2.57
C HIS A 404 -4.22 -26.00 -3.13
N MET A 405 -4.63 -26.38 -4.34
CA MET A 405 -4.31 -27.70 -4.90
C MET A 405 -3.02 -27.77 -5.72
N PHE A 406 -2.46 -26.63 -6.14
CA PHE A 406 -1.32 -26.58 -7.06
C PHE A 406 -0.43 -25.36 -6.79
N ALA A 407 0.89 -25.57 -6.84
CA ALA A 407 1.89 -24.51 -6.85
C ALA A 407 2.98 -24.81 -7.89
N GLN A 408 3.48 -23.77 -8.55
CA GLN A 408 4.60 -23.84 -9.47
C GLN A 408 5.63 -22.79 -9.08
N VAL A 409 6.90 -23.19 -9.06
CA VAL A 409 8.03 -22.29 -8.81
C VAL A 409 8.72 -21.98 -10.13
N PHE A 410 9.11 -20.72 -10.30
CA PHE A 410 9.85 -20.24 -11.46
C PHE A 410 11.01 -19.39 -11.00
N LEU A 411 12.22 -19.71 -11.47
CA LEU A 411 13.41 -18.91 -11.24
C LEU A 411 13.68 -18.04 -12.46
N LEU A 412 13.72 -16.72 -12.24
CA LEU A 412 14.30 -15.80 -13.21
C LEU A 412 15.81 -15.97 -13.12
N GLY A 413 16.44 -16.43 -14.20
CA GLY A 413 17.90 -16.61 -14.27
C GLY A 413 18.62 -15.42 -13.65
N ILE A 414 19.58 -15.70 -12.79
CA ILE A 414 20.47 -14.67 -12.23
C ILE A 414 21.28 -14.18 -13.42
N SER A 415 20.81 -13.13 -14.11
CA SER A 415 21.71 -12.33 -14.91
C SER A 415 22.73 -11.79 -13.93
N SER A 416 23.93 -12.35 -13.98
CA SER A 416 25.12 -11.71 -13.43
C SER A 416 25.19 -10.32 -14.06
N MET A 417 24.60 -9.33 -13.40
CA MET A 417 24.99 -7.94 -13.61
C MET A 417 26.43 -7.85 -13.09
N LEU A 418 27.36 -8.12 -14.00
CA LEU A 418 28.72 -7.61 -13.96
C LEU A 418 28.69 -6.07 -14.05
#